data_AF-A0A0D6EKN8-F1
#
_entry.id   AF-A0A0D6EKN8-F1
#
_cell.length_a   1.000
_cell.length_b   1.000
_cell.length_c   1.000
_cell.angle_alpha   90.00
_cell.angle_beta   90.00
_cell.angle_gamma   90.00
#
_symmetry.space_group_name_H-M   'P 1'
#
loop_
_entity.id
_entity.type
_entity.pdbx_description
1 polymer ?
#
loop_
_entity_poly.entity_id
_entity_poly.type
_entity_poly.pdbx_seq_one_letter_code
_entity_poly.pdbx_strand_id
1 'polypeptide(L)'
;MLTAHDYPSGRFIEAASLPPSPSSSTSSPSQRRGIDICLVGDSLAMVACGYTSTTSLTLDELLYHCRSVARGCLTSLLVADLPFGTYYASVADGVKNAIRLVQEGNMDAVKIEGGTEIVPLVEHLTRVGIPVMAHVGLTPQRQASLGGYRVQGKTVASALKVLGDAQALEKAGAFAVVLEAVPSELAAFVTQQLKIPTIGIGAGSSTDGQVLVQLDMLGVNASLGSSGTGPRFVKRFGVMGEMATRGISEYVEEVRERTFPEEGTHTYPMKEAEWEAFLKAVEGRDNGEGETRG
;
A
#
# COMPACT_ATOMS: atom_id res chain seq x y z
N MET A 1 1.16 -1.49 -11.70
CA MET A 1 1.57 -0.88 -10.42
C MET A 1 0.58 -1.29 -9.34
N LEU A 2 1.02 -1.54 -8.12
CA LEU A 2 0.14 -1.91 -7.01
C LEU A 2 0.64 -1.29 -5.70
N THR A 3 -0.25 -0.88 -4.81
CA THR A 3 0.20 -0.35 -3.51
C THR A 3 0.63 -1.46 -2.55
N ALA A 4 1.50 -1.12 -1.60
CA ALA A 4 1.79 -1.93 -0.42
C ALA A 4 1.95 -0.99 0.79
N HIS A 5 1.76 -1.54 1.98
CA HIS A 5 1.82 -0.77 3.23
C HIS A 5 2.67 -1.45 4.30
N ASP A 6 3.01 -2.72 4.17
CA ASP A 6 3.77 -3.46 5.17
C ASP A 6 4.56 -4.62 4.55
N TYR A 7 5.27 -5.37 5.40
CA TYR A 7 6.06 -6.50 4.94
C TYR A 7 5.20 -7.59 4.26
N PRO A 8 4.08 -8.07 4.84
CA PRO A 8 3.17 -9.02 4.16
C PRO A 8 2.67 -8.53 2.79
N SER A 9 2.19 -7.30 2.68
CA SER A 9 1.70 -6.75 1.40
C SER A 9 2.82 -6.62 0.35
N GLY A 10 4.04 -6.30 0.78
CA GLY A 10 5.23 -6.36 -0.07
C GLY A 10 5.56 -7.78 -0.54
N ARG A 11 5.44 -8.78 0.36
CA ARG A 11 5.62 -10.20 0.01
C ARG A 11 4.57 -10.72 -0.97
N PHE A 12 3.33 -10.24 -0.89
CA PHE A 12 2.29 -10.60 -1.88
C PHE A 12 2.62 -10.08 -3.27
N ILE A 13 3.16 -8.86 -3.36
CA ILE A 13 3.67 -8.30 -4.62
C ILE A 13 4.81 -9.15 -5.18
N GLU A 14 5.80 -9.45 -4.33
CA GLU A 14 6.98 -10.24 -4.73
C GLU A 14 6.59 -11.66 -5.17
N ALA A 15 5.66 -12.30 -4.47
CA ALA A 15 5.19 -13.63 -4.80
C ALA A 15 4.52 -13.70 -6.17
N ALA A 16 3.83 -12.64 -6.60
CA ALA A 16 3.23 -12.54 -7.92
C ALA A 16 4.26 -12.42 -9.06
N SER A 17 5.50 -12.03 -8.72
CA SER A 17 6.63 -11.91 -9.66
C SER A 17 7.43 -13.21 -9.82
N LEU A 18 7.19 -14.23 -8.99
CA LEU A 18 7.90 -15.51 -9.08
C LEU A 18 7.24 -16.45 -10.10
N PRO A 19 8.03 -17.21 -10.90
CA PRO A 19 7.48 -18.26 -11.75
C PRO A 19 6.81 -19.34 -10.87
N PRO A 20 5.72 -19.96 -11.34
CA PRO A 20 4.95 -20.91 -10.55
C PRO A 20 5.65 -22.25 -10.22
N SER A 21 6.90 -22.49 -10.65
CA SER A 21 7.62 -23.74 -10.35
C SER A 21 9.16 -23.63 -10.42
N PRO A 22 9.93 -24.31 -9.56
CA PRO A 22 11.40 -24.32 -9.57
C PRO A 22 12.05 -25.31 -10.56
N SER A 23 11.29 -25.99 -11.43
CA SER A 23 11.79 -27.10 -12.26
C SER A 23 12.28 -26.74 -13.68
N SER A 24 12.32 -25.47 -14.09
CA SER A 24 12.84 -25.09 -15.41
C SER A 24 14.22 -24.44 -15.30
N SER A 25 15.27 -25.20 -15.63
CA SER A 25 16.69 -24.80 -15.66
C SER A 25 17.07 -23.83 -16.80
N THR A 26 16.14 -23.00 -17.27
CA THR A 26 16.38 -22.03 -18.34
C THR A 26 15.72 -20.69 -17.98
N SER A 27 16.41 -19.87 -17.18
CA SER A 27 16.01 -18.48 -16.94
C SER A 27 16.31 -17.63 -18.18
N SER A 28 15.40 -17.68 -19.14
CA SER A 28 15.29 -16.66 -20.20
C SER A 28 14.96 -15.29 -19.57
N PRO A 29 15.51 -14.16 -20.05
CA PRO A 29 15.15 -12.80 -19.62
C PRO A 29 13.66 -12.44 -19.79
N SER A 30 12.86 -13.30 -20.41
CA SER A 30 11.42 -13.12 -20.70
C SER A 30 10.48 -13.71 -19.63
N GLN A 31 10.97 -14.00 -18.42
CA GLN A 31 10.12 -14.48 -17.33
C GLN A 31 9.14 -13.36 -16.90
N ARG A 32 7.85 -13.70 -16.78
CA ARG A 32 6.77 -12.77 -16.47
C ARG A 32 7.15 -11.93 -15.25
N ARG A 33 7.44 -10.64 -15.48
CA ARG A 33 7.54 -9.65 -14.41
C ARG A 33 6.14 -9.51 -13.83
N GLY A 34 5.98 -9.76 -12.53
CA GLY A 34 4.68 -9.72 -11.87
C GLY A 34 4.18 -8.29 -11.79
N ILE A 35 4.40 -7.62 -10.67
CA ILE A 35 4.10 -6.20 -10.52
C ILE A 35 5.37 -5.40 -10.85
N ASP A 36 5.29 -4.47 -11.80
CA ASP A 36 6.46 -3.66 -12.20
C ASP A 36 6.84 -2.59 -11.17
N ILE A 37 5.83 -2.00 -10.51
CA ILE A 37 5.98 -0.89 -9.58
C ILE A 37 5.18 -1.17 -8.32
N CYS A 38 5.85 -1.13 -7.18
CA CYS A 38 5.25 -1.21 -5.85
C CYS A 38 5.21 0.20 -5.24
N LEU A 39 4.02 0.69 -4.93
CA LEU A 39 3.80 2.02 -4.36
C LEU A 39 3.54 1.95 -2.86
N VAL A 40 4.40 2.57 -2.07
CA VAL A 40 4.09 2.93 -0.68
C VAL A 40 3.38 4.28 -0.70
N GLY A 41 2.07 4.21 -0.94
CA GLY A 41 1.23 5.38 -1.15
C GLY A 41 0.57 5.87 0.13
N ASP A 42 0.33 7.17 0.23
CA ASP A 42 -0.31 7.79 1.40
C ASP A 42 -1.76 7.31 1.64
N SER A 43 -2.36 6.65 0.66
CA SER A 43 -3.60 5.86 0.81
C SER A 43 -3.58 4.91 2.02
N LEU A 44 -2.40 4.44 2.46
CA LEU A 44 -2.23 3.62 3.66
C LEU A 44 -2.76 4.29 4.93
N ALA A 45 -2.79 5.64 4.96
CA ALA A 45 -3.37 6.40 6.05
C ALA A 45 -4.80 5.94 6.33
N MET A 46 -5.58 5.73 5.28
CA MET A 46 -6.99 5.37 5.39
C MET A 46 -7.17 3.85 5.46
N VAL A 47 -6.49 3.10 4.60
CA VAL A 47 -6.75 1.66 4.48
C VAL A 47 -6.00 0.79 5.49
N ALA A 48 -4.90 1.29 6.06
CA ALA A 48 -4.06 0.54 7.01
C ALA A 48 -3.99 1.21 8.40
N CYS A 49 -3.91 2.53 8.47
CA CYS A 49 -3.82 3.26 9.74
C CYS A 49 -5.19 3.68 10.32
N GLY A 50 -6.27 3.58 9.53
CA GLY A 50 -7.63 3.93 9.97
C GLY A 50 -7.88 5.44 10.10
N TYR A 51 -7.02 6.29 9.54
CA TYR A 51 -7.28 7.72 9.46
C TYR A 51 -8.42 8.04 8.50
N THR A 52 -9.07 9.17 8.73
CA THR A 52 -10.17 9.65 7.89
C THR A 52 -9.69 10.37 6.62
N SER A 53 -8.40 10.70 6.52
CA SER A 53 -7.79 11.43 5.41
C SER A 53 -6.33 11.05 5.23
N THR A 54 -5.84 11.06 3.99
CA THR A 54 -4.40 10.89 3.69
C THR A 54 -3.54 12.03 4.21
N THR A 55 -4.13 13.21 4.41
CA THR A 55 -3.44 14.40 4.95
C THR A 55 -3.01 14.27 6.41
N SER A 56 -3.51 13.25 7.13
CA SER A 56 -3.12 12.99 8.53
C SER A 56 -1.80 12.25 8.65
N LEU A 57 -1.31 11.64 7.57
CA LEU A 57 -0.11 10.80 7.59
C LEU A 57 1.15 11.65 7.62
N THR A 58 2.02 11.41 8.58
CA THR A 58 3.32 12.06 8.67
C THR A 58 4.40 11.37 7.83
N LEU A 59 5.51 12.06 7.56
CA LEU A 59 6.66 11.47 6.88
C LEU A 59 7.26 10.30 7.65
N ASP A 60 7.36 10.39 8.98
CA ASP A 60 8.01 9.36 9.80
C ASP A 60 7.18 8.07 9.85
N GLU A 61 5.85 8.18 9.85
CA GLU A 61 4.94 7.05 9.70
C GLU A 61 5.09 6.40 8.32
N LEU A 62 5.06 7.20 7.25
CA LEU A 62 5.26 6.68 5.89
C LEU A 62 6.62 5.97 5.77
N LEU A 63 7.69 6.51 6.37
CA LEU A 63 9.02 5.92 6.38
C LEU A 63 9.05 4.54 7.06
N TYR A 64 8.28 4.34 8.14
CA TYR A 64 8.13 3.03 8.76
C TYR A 64 7.55 2.00 7.78
N HIS A 65 6.48 2.39 7.06
CA HIS A 65 5.86 1.54 6.04
C HIS A 65 6.82 1.28 4.87
N CYS A 66 7.56 2.30 4.40
CA CYS A 66 8.58 2.16 3.36
C CYS A 66 9.61 1.09 3.71
N ARG A 67 10.21 1.19 4.90
CA ARG A 67 11.18 0.20 5.38
C ARG A 67 10.58 -1.21 5.49
N SER A 68 9.31 -1.31 5.88
CA SER A 68 8.60 -2.58 6.00
C SER A 68 8.40 -3.25 4.63
N VAL A 69 7.91 -2.49 3.65
CA VAL A 69 7.69 -2.95 2.28
C VAL A 69 9.01 -3.30 1.59
N ALA A 70 10.06 -2.49 1.75
CA ALA A 70 11.37 -2.71 1.15
C ALA A 70 12.05 -4.02 1.62
N ARG A 71 11.67 -4.56 2.78
CA ARG A 71 12.12 -5.90 3.21
C ARG A 71 11.37 -7.03 2.50
N GLY A 72 10.15 -6.78 2.03
CA GLY A 72 9.27 -7.80 1.43
C GLY A 72 9.25 -7.81 -0.09
N CYS A 73 9.47 -6.67 -0.74
CA CYS A 73 9.39 -6.47 -2.19
C CYS A 73 10.78 -6.13 -2.75
N LEU A 74 11.33 -7.01 -3.58
CA LEU A 74 12.75 -6.96 -4.00
C LEU A 74 12.92 -6.75 -5.51
N THR A 75 11.91 -7.09 -6.32
CA THR A 75 12.02 -7.09 -7.79
C THR A 75 11.30 -5.93 -8.47
N SER A 76 10.31 -5.32 -7.82
CA SER A 76 9.58 -4.17 -8.34
C SER A 76 10.32 -2.86 -8.06
N LEU A 77 10.11 -1.85 -8.92
CA LEU A 77 10.50 -0.47 -8.61
C LEU A 77 9.71 0.02 -7.39
N LEU A 78 10.41 0.39 -6.32
CA LEU A 78 9.81 0.91 -5.10
C LEU A 78 9.62 2.43 -5.21
N VAL A 79 8.37 2.86 -5.21
CA VAL A 79 7.99 4.27 -5.23
C VAL A 79 7.33 4.61 -3.90
N ALA A 80 7.68 5.73 -3.28
CA ALA A 80 6.97 6.25 -2.11
C ALA A 80 6.34 7.60 -2.40
N ASP A 81 5.16 7.86 -1.85
CA ASP A 81 4.60 9.20 -1.87
C ASP A 81 5.42 10.18 -1.03
N LEU A 82 5.49 11.44 -1.45
CA LEU A 82 5.71 12.54 -0.50
C LEU A 82 4.37 12.88 0.15
N PRO A 83 4.20 12.70 1.48
CA PRO A 83 2.95 13.01 2.16
C PRO A 83 2.61 14.51 2.09
N PHE A 84 1.34 14.83 2.28
CA PHE A 84 0.89 16.22 2.41
C PHE A 84 1.72 16.98 3.46
N GLY A 85 2.01 18.25 3.19
CA GLY A 85 2.80 19.11 4.08
C GLY A 85 4.32 18.91 4.03
N THR A 86 4.81 17.89 3.32
CA THR A 86 6.27 17.58 3.28
C THR A 86 7.02 18.26 2.12
N TYR A 87 6.32 18.89 1.18
CA TYR A 87 6.96 19.44 -0.02
C TYR A 87 6.38 20.78 -0.52
N TYR A 88 5.33 21.28 0.12
CA TYR A 88 4.67 22.53 -0.28
C TYR A 88 5.30 23.78 0.32
N ALA A 89 5.95 23.66 1.49
CA ALA A 89 6.51 24.80 2.20
C ALA A 89 7.68 25.44 1.44
N SER A 90 8.56 24.61 0.87
CA SER A 90 9.67 25.04 0.03
C SER A 90 10.21 23.88 -0.81
N VAL A 91 10.90 24.20 -1.91
CA VAL A 91 11.67 23.21 -2.69
C VAL A 91 12.71 22.52 -1.81
N ALA A 92 13.37 23.26 -0.90
CA ALA A 92 14.39 22.71 -0.02
C ALA A 92 13.83 21.64 0.93
N ASP A 93 12.63 21.86 1.49
CA ASP A 93 11.95 20.88 2.33
C ASP A 93 11.54 19.64 1.54
N GLY A 94 10.97 19.83 0.34
CA GLY A 94 10.62 18.73 -0.56
C GLY A 94 11.83 17.87 -0.92
N VAL A 95 12.97 18.50 -1.24
CA VAL A 95 14.24 17.80 -1.52
C VAL A 95 14.74 17.05 -0.30
N LYS A 96 14.78 17.69 0.87
CA LYS A 96 15.20 17.04 2.12
C LYS A 96 14.35 15.80 2.42
N ASN A 97 13.03 15.91 2.27
CA ASN A 97 12.11 14.82 2.59
C ASN A 97 12.17 13.69 1.54
N ALA A 98 12.35 14.00 0.25
CA ALA A 98 12.58 13.00 -0.78
C ALA A 98 13.88 12.21 -0.53
N ILE A 99 14.96 12.88 -0.11
CA ILE A 99 16.22 12.22 0.26
C ILE A 99 16.00 11.23 1.41
N ARG A 100 15.18 11.60 2.42
CA ARG A 100 14.84 10.68 3.52
C ARG A 100 14.09 9.44 3.00
N LEU A 101 13.14 9.58 2.08
CA LEU A 101 12.44 8.43 1.49
C LEU A 101 13.40 7.48 0.78
N VAL A 102 14.37 8.01 0.04
CA VAL A 102 15.40 7.20 -0.62
C VAL A 102 16.32 6.53 0.41
N GLN A 103 16.92 7.30 1.32
CA GLN A 103 17.96 6.80 2.23
C GLN A 103 17.42 6.02 3.42
N GLU A 104 16.41 6.55 4.11
CA GLU A 104 15.82 5.92 5.30
C GLU A 104 14.69 4.96 4.94
N GLY A 105 13.98 5.22 3.84
CA GLY A 105 12.88 4.39 3.36
C GLY A 105 13.32 3.26 2.43
N ASN A 106 14.54 3.33 1.87
CA ASN A 106 15.05 2.42 0.84
C ASN A 106 14.18 2.38 -0.42
N MET A 107 13.71 3.56 -0.86
CA MET A 107 12.86 3.73 -2.04
C MET A 107 13.70 4.13 -3.26
N ASP A 108 13.30 3.66 -4.43
CA ASP A 108 14.00 3.96 -5.69
C ASP A 108 13.57 5.31 -6.28
N ALA A 109 12.34 5.73 -5.99
CA ALA A 109 11.73 6.93 -6.56
C ALA A 109 10.66 7.51 -5.63
N VAL A 110 10.24 8.74 -5.94
CA VAL A 110 9.15 9.42 -5.20
C VAL A 110 7.97 9.74 -6.10
N LYS A 111 6.75 9.69 -5.55
CA LYS A 111 5.52 10.18 -6.18
C LYS A 111 5.10 11.50 -5.54
N ILE A 112 4.73 12.48 -6.37
CA ILE A 112 4.35 13.84 -5.91
C ILE A 112 3.06 14.27 -6.58
N GLU A 113 2.11 14.77 -5.78
CA GLU A 113 0.84 15.29 -6.26
C GLU A 113 0.92 16.79 -6.55
N GLY A 114 0.47 17.18 -7.74
CA GLY A 114 0.43 18.59 -8.13
C GLY A 114 0.59 18.81 -9.61
N GLY A 115 0.34 20.04 -10.03
CA GLY A 115 0.48 20.52 -11.39
C GLY A 115 1.70 21.42 -11.57
N THR A 116 1.54 22.48 -12.34
CA THR A 116 2.61 23.44 -12.63
C THR A 116 3.31 24.02 -11.39
N GLU A 117 2.63 24.12 -10.26
CA GLU A 117 3.18 24.67 -9.01
C GLU A 117 4.29 23.81 -8.37
N ILE A 118 4.37 22.50 -8.69
CA ILE A 118 5.44 21.63 -8.16
C ILE A 118 6.61 21.46 -9.14
N VAL A 119 6.55 22.05 -10.35
CA VAL A 119 7.62 21.97 -11.37
C VAL A 119 9.01 22.29 -10.81
N PRO A 120 9.21 23.37 -10.02
CA PRO A 120 10.54 23.68 -9.48
C PRO A 120 11.12 22.57 -8.59
N LEU A 121 10.25 21.83 -7.87
CA LEU A 121 10.68 20.69 -7.06
C LEU A 121 11.04 19.49 -7.94
N VAL A 122 10.21 19.17 -8.93
CA VAL A 122 10.47 18.06 -9.86
C VAL A 122 11.80 18.28 -10.59
N GLU A 123 12.05 19.47 -11.14
CA GLU A 123 13.31 19.81 -11.80
C GLU A 123 14.52 19.67 -10.86
N HIS A 124 14.36 20.03 -9.58
CA HIS A 124 15.45 19.92 -8.63
C HIS A 124 15.77 18.46 -8.30
N LEU A 125 14.75 17.66 -7.99
CA LEU A 125 14.88 16.25 -7.63
C LEU A 125 15.51 15.44 -8.76
N THR A 126 15.01 15.61 -9.98
CA THR A 126 15.49 14.88 -11.15
C THR A 126 16.95 15.24 -11.47
N ARG A 127 17.33 16.51 -11.33
CA ARG A 127 18.72 16.97 -11.51
C ARG A 127 19.70 16.36 -10.50
N VAL A 128 19.25 16.09 -9.26
CA VAL A 128 20.09 15.42 -8.24
C VAL A 128 19.99 13.90 -8.29
N GLY A 129 19.30 13.35 -9.28
CA GLY A 129 19.23 11.92 -9.54
C GLY A 129 18.11 11.17 -8.81
N ILE A 130 17.14 11.87 -8.22
CA ILE A 130 15.94 11.25 -7.61
C ILE A 130 14.84 11.17 -8.67
N PRO A 131 14.43 9.96 -9.13
CA PRO A 131 13.33 9.82 -10.08
C PRO A 131 12.00 10.26 -9.47
N VAL A 132 11.22 11.00 -10.25
CA VAL A 132 9.91 11.51 -9.82
C VAL A 132 8.79 10.95 -10.70
N MET A 133 7.82 10.32 -10.07
CA MET A 133 6.51 10.04 -10.65
C MET A 133 5.56 11.19 -10.29
N ALA A 134 5.05 11.91 -11.29
CA ALA A 134 4.06 12.95 -11.05
C ALA A 134 2.67 12.36 -10.85
N HIS A 135 1.77 13.09 -10.21
CA HIS A 135 0.36 12.73 -10.05
C HIS A 135 -0.55 13.95 -10.31
N VAL A 136 -1.36 13.86 -11.37
CA VAL A 136 -2.34 14.88 -11.77
C VAL A 136 -3.75 14.30 -11.89
N GLY A 137 -4.74 15.19 -12.07
CA GLY A 137 -6.15 14.82 -12.00
C GLY A 137 -6.66 15.05 -10.58
N LEU A 138 -7.39 14.08 -10.02
CA LEU A 138 -7.77 14.13 -8.61
C LEU A 138 -6.53 13.84 -7.76
N THR A 139 -6.10 14.81 -6.97
CA THR A 139 -5.00 14.65 -6.00
C THR A 139 -5.57 14.56 -4.58
N PRO A 140 -5.70 13.36 -3.98
CA PRO A 140 -6.29 13.14 -2.66
C PRO A 140 -5.77 14.08 -1.55
N GLN A 141 -4.49 14.44 -1.57
CA GLN A 141 -3.91 15.37 -0.58
C GLN A 141 -4.56 16.76 -0.60
N ARG A 142 -5.26 17.10 -1.68
CA ARG A 142 -5.95 18.38 -1.89
C ARG A 142 -7.47 18.25 -1.89
N GLN A 143 -8.02 17.13 -1.40
CA GLN A 143 -9.46 16.87 -1.42
C GLN A 143 -10.29 18.04 -0.85
N ALA A 144 -9.82 18.72 0.20
CA ALA A 144 -10.52 19.84 0.80
C ALA A 144 -10.68 21.01 -0.19
N SER A 145 -9.62 21.37 -0.92
CA SER A 145 -9.66 22.42 -1.94
C SER A 145 -10.44 22.02 -3.20
N LEU A 146 -10.50 20.72 -3.50
CA LEU A 146 -11.22 20.16 -4.64
C LEU A 146 -12.70 19.89 -4.37
N GLY A 147 -13.17 20.13 -3.12
CA GLY A 147 -14.55 19.86 -2.72
C GLY A 147 -14.87 18.37 -2.59
N GLY A 148 -13.88 17.56 -2.22
CA GLY A 148 -13.92 16.11 -2.03
C GLY A 148 -13.32 15.32 -3.20
N TYR A 149 -13.53 14.00 -3.17
CA TYR A 149 -13.07 13.07 -4.21
C TYR A 149 -13.94 13.14 -5.47
N ARG A 150 -13.72 14.17 -6.27
CA ARG A 150 -14.50 14.43 -7.50
C ARG A 150 -13.65 14.18 -8.75
N VAL A 151 -14.32 13.66 -9.78
CA VAL A 151 -13.73 13.48 -11.11
C VAL A 151 -13.26 14.84 -11.67
N GLN A 152 -12.02 14.90 -12.15
CA GLN A 152 -11.42 16.07 -12.78
C GLN A 152 -11.50 15.99 -14.31
N GLY A 153 -11.36 17.10 -15.02
CA GLY A 153 -11.34 17.11 -16.49
C GLY A 153 -12.73 17.04 -17.16
N LYS A 154 -13.81 17.29 -16.42
CA LYS A 154 -15.20 17.29 -16.96
C LYS A 154 -15.58 18.54 -17.75
N THR A 155 -14.79 19.61 -17.63
CA THR A 155 -14.98 20.86 -18.36
C THR A 155 -13.74 21.12 -19.21
N VAL A 156 -13.89 21.88 -20.30
CA VAL A 156 -12.77 22.23 -21.18
C VAL A 156 -11.62 22.85 -20.38
N ALA A 157 -11.90 23.80 -19.49
CA ALA A 157 -10.88 24.43 -18.65
C ALA A 157 -10.16 23.44 -17.72
N SER A 158 -10.90 22.52 -17.09
CA SER A 158 -10.30 21.50 -16.21
C SER A 158 -9.50 20.47 -17.01
N ALA A 159 -9.96 20.09 -18.21
CA ALA A 159 -9.26 19.15 -19.09
C ALA A 159 -7.94 19.76 -19.62
N LEU A 160 -7.97 21.03 -20.04
CA LEU A 160 -6.77 21.78 -20.43
C LEU A 160 -5.79 21.90 -19.27
N LYS A 161 -6.28 22.09 -18.04
CA LYS A 161 -5.41 22.13 -16.85
C LYS A 161 -4.70 20.79 -16.65
N VAL A 162 -5.42 19.67 -16.68
CA VAL A 162 -4.82 18.32 -16.52
C VAL A 162 -3.74 18.07 -17.58
N LEU A 163 -4.02 18.37 -18.85
CA LEU A 163 -3.05 18.21 -19.92
C LEU A 163 -1.82 19.11 -19.72
N GLY A 164 -2.03 20.40 -19.44
CA GLY A 164 -0.94 21.36 -19.25
C GLY A 164 -0.07 21.03 -18.04
N ASP A 165 -0.68 20.61 -16.93
CA ASP A 165 0.04 20.13 -15.74
C ASP A 165 0.91 18.90 -16.09
N ALA A 166 0.34 17.90 -16.76
CA ALA A 166 1.08 16.69 -17.12
C ALA A 166 2.27 16.97 -18.05
N GLN A 167 2.08 17.83 -19.06
CA GLN A 167 3.15 18.25 -19.98
C GLN A 167 4.24 19.07 -19.26
N ALA A 168 3.85 19.93 -18.32
CA ALA A 168 4.81 20.70 -17.55
C ALA A 168 5.68 19.81 -16.66
N LEU A 169 5.09 18.78 -16.05
CA LEU A 169 5.79 17.83 -15.18
C LEU A 169 6.69 16.87 -15.98
N GLU A 170 6.25 16.43 -17.16
CA GLU A 170 7.12 15.72 -18.10
C GLU A 170 8.35 16.58 -18.46
N LYS A 171 8.13 17.84 -18.83
CA LYS A 171 9.23 18.76 -19.17
C LYS A 171 10.18 18.99 -17.99
N ALA A 172 9.66 18.99 -16.76
CA ALA A 172 10.43 19.09 -15.53
C ALA A 172 11.28 17.84 -15.23
N GLY A 173 11.08 16.74 -15.96
CA GLY A 173 11.85 15.51 -15.84
C GLY A 173 11.17 14.38 -15.08
N ALA A 174 9.85 14.46 -14.82
CA ALA A 174 9.12 13.31 -14.29
C ALA A 174 9.27 12.11 -15.24
N PHE A 175 9.47 10.91 -14.71
CA PHE A 175 9.65 9.71 -15.53
C PHE A 175 8.33 9.00 -15.86
N ALA A 176 7.26 9.31 -15.14
CA ALA A 176 5.91 8.80 -15.35
C ALA A 176 4.88 9.76 -14.72
N VAL A 177 3.62 9.66 -15.13
CA VAL A 177 2.51 10.47 -14.59
C VAL A 177 1.33 9.59 -14.23
N VAL A 178 0.87 9.65 -12.97
CA VAL A 178 -0.42 9.09 -12.56
C VAL A 178 -1.55 10.02 -12.99
N LEU A 179 -2.57 9.45 -13.62
CA LEU A 179 -3.83 10.11 -13.96
C LEU A 179 -4.95 9.51 -13.10
N GLU A 180 -5.45 10.27 -12.12
CA GLU A 180 -6.50 9.80 -11.21
C GLU A 180 -7.85 10.47 -11.47
N ALA A 181 -8.90 9.63 -11.55
CA ALA A 181 -10.30 10.03 -11.67
C ALA A 181 -10.53 11.12 -12.75
N VAL A 182 -10.10 10.85 -13.97
CA VAL A 182 -10.32 11.68 -15.17
C VAL A 182 -11.14 10.92 -16.22
N PRO A 183 -11.90 11.58 -17.10
CA PRO A 183 -12.58 10.94 -18.23
C PRO A 183 -11.62 10.09 -19.06
N SER A 184 -12.08 8.91 -19.49
CA SER A 184 -11.26 7.96 -20.26
C SER A 184 -10.76 8.55 -21.58
N GLU A 185 -11.57 9.37 -22.25
CA GLU A 185 -11.20 10.05 -23.50
C GLU A 185 -10.06 11.06 -23.26
N LEU A 186 -10.12 11.80 -22.15
CA LEU A 186 -9.06 12.73 -21.75
C LEU A 186 -7.77 11.97 -21.41
N ALA A 187 -7.85 10.90 -20.62
CA ALA A 187 -6.68 10.09 -20.28
C ALA A 187 -6.01 9.47 -21.51
N ALA A 188 -6.81 8.95 -22.44
CA ALA A 188 -6.31 8.42 -23.72
C ALA A 188 -5.60 9.52 -24.52
N PHE A 189 -6.18 10.72 -24.58
CA PHE A 189 -5.56 11.86 -25.25
C PHE A 189 -4.24 12.26 -24.58
N VAL A 190 -4.22 12.44 -23.26
CA VAL A 190 -3.00 12.80 -22.51
C VAL A 190 -1.91 11.75 -22.72
N THR A 191 -2.25 10.47 -22.67
CA THR A 191 -1.30 9.37 -22.91
C THR A 191 -0.66 9.44 -24.29
N GLN A 192 -1.42 9.81 -25.33
CA GLN A 192 -0.87 9.99 -26.68
C GLN A 192 0.02 11.23 -26.82
N GLN A 193 -0.15 12.24 -25.96
CA GLN A 193 0.64 13.49 -26.01
C GLN A 193 1.97 13.38 -25.28
N LEU A 194 2.06 12.56 -24.23
CA LEU A 194 3.27 12.39 -23.43
C LEU A 194 4.18 11.32 -24.05
N LYS A 195 5.48 11.48 -23.81
CA LYS A 195 6.55 10.52 -24.14
C LYS A 195 6.89 9.61 -22.96
N ILE A 196 6.50 9.99 -21.75
CA ILE A 196 6.65 9.20 -20.53
C ILE A 196 5.39 8.37 -20.24
N PRO A 197 5.51 7.21 -19.58
CA PRO A 197 4.35 6.36 -19.28
C PRO A 197 3.30 7.06 -18.42
N THR A 198 2.03 6.84 -18.76
CA THR A 198 0.89 7.21 -17.91
C THR A 198 0.38 6.02 -17.11
N ILE A 199 0.06 6.23 -15.83
CA ILE A 199 -0.51 5.21 -14.95
C ILE A 199 -1.92 5.64 -14.54
N GLY A 200 -2.93 4.87 -14.95
CA GLY A 200 -4.33 5.19 -14.67
C GLY A 200 -4.83 4.62 -13.35
N ILE A 201 -5.67 5.40 -12.65
CA ILE A 201 -6.56 4.90 -11.59
C ILE A 201 -7.91 5.63 -11.73
N GLY A 202 -8.93 4.90 -12.19
CA GLY A 202 -10.19 5.53 -12.60
C GLY A 202 -10.06 6.46 -13.80
N ALA A 203 -9.09 6.19 -14.68
CA ALA A 203 -8.80 6.96 -15.90
C ALA A 203 -9.05 6.16 -17.20
N GLY A 204 -9.75 5.02 -17.11
CA GLY A 204 -9.92 4.10 -18.24
C GLY A 204 -8.68 3.26 -18.53
N SER A 205 -8.77 2.40 -19.55
CA SER A 205 -7.74 1.40 -19.88
C SER A 205 -6.74 1.84 -20.94
N SER A 206 -6.80 3.10 -21.40
CA SER A 206 -5.94 3.62 -22.48
C SER A 206 -4.66 4.27 -21.97
N THR A 207 -4.41 4.25 -20.66
CA THR A 207 -3.10 4.60 -20.07
C THR A 207 -2.12 3.44 -20.21
N ASP A 208 -0.81 3.70 -20.17
CA ASP A 208 0.23 2.68 -20.38
C ASP A 208 0.29 1.65 -19.24
N GLY A 209 -0.12 2.05 -18.04
CA GLY A 209 -0.24 1.18 -16.88
C GLY A 209 -1.47 1.49 -16.04
N GLN A 210 -1.67 0.68 -15.00
CA GLN A 210 -2.76 0.83 -14.03
C GLN A 210 -2.22 0.72 -12.60
N VAL A 211 -2.90 1.39 -11.67
CA VAL A 211 -2.68 1.25 -10.22
C VAL A 211 -4.01 1.09 -9.48
N LEU A 212 -4.00 0.27 -8.44
CA LEU A 212 -5.08 0.14 -7.45
C LEU A 212 -4.50 0.08 -6.05
N VAL A 213 -5.31 0.43 -5.06
CA VAL A 213 -5.00 0.17 -3.66
C VAL A 213 -5.15 -1.33 -3.39
N GLN A 214 -4.09 -1.98 -2.91
CA GLN A 214 -4.04 -3.44 -2.78
C GLN A 214 -5.16 -4.01 -1.89
N LEU A 215 -5.40 -3.41 -0.72
CA LEU A 215 -6.45 -3.88 0.20
C LEU A 215 -7.86 -3.72 -0.39
N ASP A 216 -8.09 -2.65 -1.15
CA ASP A 216 -9.37 -2.41 -1.83
C ASP A 216 -9.62 -3.48 -2.89
N MET A 217 -8.62 -3.77 -3.73
CA MET A 217 -8.76 -4.80 -4.76
C MET A 217 -8.81 -6.22 -4.19
N LEU A 218 -8.20 -6.48 -3.04
CA LEU A 218 -8.31 -7.77 -2.33
C LEU A 218 -9.63 -7.93 -1.56
N GLY A 219 -10.47 -6.89 -1.53
CA GLY A 219 -11.79 -6.95 -0.89
C GLY A 219 -11.71 -7.05 0.63
N VAL A 220 -10.72 -6.40 1.25
CA VAL A 220 -10.62 -6.34 2.73
C VAL A 220 -11.74 -5.48 3.31
N ASN A 221 -12.04 -4.34 2.68
CA ASN A 221 -13.22 -3.56 3.03
C ASN A 221 -14.42 -3.98 2.16
N ALA A 222 -15.33 -4.74 2.77
CA ALA A 222 -16.53 -5.28 2.13
C ALA A 222 -17.50 -4.21 1.60
N SER A 223 -17.34 -2.95 1.99
CA SER A 223 -18.19 -1.84 1.55
C SER A 223 -17.61 -1.06 0.35
N LEU A 224 -16.33 -1.19 -0.01
CA LEU A 224 -15.71 -0.37 -1.07
C LEU A 224 -15.90 -0.97 -2.50
N GLY A 225 -16.17 -0.11 -3.49
CA GLY A 225 -16.12 -0.45 -4.93
C GLY A 225 -17.47 -0.59 -5.64
N SER A 226 -17.46 -1.22 -6.82
CA SER A 226 -18.60 -1.24 -7.78
C SER A 226 -19.91 -1.85 -7.26
N SER A 227 -19.88 -2.59 -6.15
CA SER A 227 -21.04 -3.22 -5.52
C SER A 227 -21.35 -2.67 -4.11
N GLY A 228 -20.71 -1.56 -3.69
CA GLY A 228 -20.87 -0.96 -2.36
C GLY A 228 -20.70 0.57 -2.33
N THR A 229 -20.44 1.13 -1.15
CA THR A 229 -20.08 2.53 -0.93
C THR A 229 -18.58 2.77 -1.18
N GLY A 230 -18.20 3.28 -2.35
CA GLY A 230 -16.80 3.59 -2.65
C GLY A 230 -16.57 4.11 -4.07
N PRO A 231 -15.31 4.33 -4.49
CA PRO A 231 -15.00 4.79 -5.84
C PRO A 231 -15.40 3.73 -6.87
N ARG A 232 -16.15 4.14 -7.91
CA ARG A 232 -16.72 3.23 -8.93
C ARG A 232 -15.67 2.48 -9.75
N PHE A 233 -14.43 2.97 -9.76
CA PHE A 233 -13.34 2.38 -10.53
C PHE A 233 -12.68 1.18 -9.85
N VAL A 234 -12.98 0.92 -8.57
CA VAL A 234 -12.40 -0.22 -7.85
C VAL A 234 -13.11 -1.50 -8.25
N LYS A 235 -12.35 -2.42 -8.86
CA LYS A 235 -12.74 -3.82 -9.06
C LYS A 235 -12.13 -4.68 -7.94
N ARG A 236 -12.95 -5.56 -7.36
CA ARG A 236 -12.46 -6.61 -6.45
C ARG A 236 -11.94 -7.80 -7.25
N PHE A 237 -10.73 -8.22 -6.92
CA PHE A 237 -10.05 -9.41 -7.42
C PHE A 237 -9.94 -10.50 -6.34
N GLY A 238 -10.31 -10.20 -5.08
CA GLY A 238 -10.35 -11.15 -3.96
C GLY A 238 -11.45 -10.83 -2.96
N VAL A 239 -11.58 -11.71 -1.96
CA VAL A 239 -12.57 -11.66 -0.86
C VAL A 239 -11.88 -11.83 0.49
N MET A 240 -10.70 -11.24 0.65
CA MET A 240 -9.84 -11.43 1.83
C MET A 240 -10.56 -11.05 3.14
N GLY A 241 -11.38 -9.99 3.14
CA GLY A 241 -12.15 -9.59 4.31
C GLY A 241 -13.18 -10.64 4.74
N GLU A 242 -13.85 -11.28 3.79
CA GLU A 242 -14.82 -12.35 4.06
C GLU A 242 -14.11 -13.60 4.61
N MET A 243 -12.97 -13.97 4.01
CA MET A 243 -12.16 -15.11 4.46
C MET A 243 -11.64 -14.91 5.88
N ALA A 244 -11.11 -13.73 6.19
CA ALA A 244 -10.61 -13.39 7.52
C ALA A 244 -11.74 -13.39 8.56
N THR A 245 -12.88 -12.77 8.24
CA THR A 245 -14.05 -12.74 9.13
C THR A 245 -14.51 -14.16 9.46
N ARG A 246 -14.64 -15.03 8.45
CA ARG A 246 -15.03 -16.42 8.66
C ARG A 246 -14.05 -17.17 9.58
N GLY A 247 -12.74 -17.07 9.34
CA GLY A 247 -11.76 -17.76 10.18
C GLY A 247 -11.75 -17.27 11.62
N ILE A 248 -11.95 -15.97 11.84
CA ILE A 248 -12.08 -15.41 13.19
C ILE A 248 -13.36 -15.91 13.86
N SER A 249 -14.49 -15.94 13.14
CA SER A 249 -15.76 -16.45 13.65
C SER A 249 -15.67 -17.93 14.04
N GLU A 250 -15.06 -18.76 13.21
CA GLU A 250 -14.85 -20.19 13.47
C GLU A 250 -13.98 -20.40 14.72
N TYR A 251 -12.86 -19.68 14.85
CA TYR A 251 -12.05 -19.70 16.08
C TYR A 251 -12.85 -19.30 17.33
N VAL A 252 -13.67 -18.25 17.24
CA VAL A 252 -14.52 -17.81 18.36
C VAL A 252 -15.54 -18.87 18.74
N GLU A 253 -16.15 -19.55 17.76
CA GLU A 253 -17.09 -20.64 17.98
C GLU A 253 -16.40 -21.83 18.66
N GLU A 254 -15.29 -22.31 18.11
CA GLU A 254 -14.59 -23.48 18.64
C GLU A 254 -14.05 -23.25 20.07
N VAL A 255 -13.58 -22.05 20.39
CA VAL A 255 -13.16 -21.71 21.76
C VAL A 255 -14.36 -21.69 22.72
N ARG A 256 -15.50 -21.15 22.28
CA ARG A 256 -16.72 -21.11 23.12
C ARG A 256 -17.30 -22.50 23.37
N GLU A 257 -17.25 -23.36 22.36
CA GLU A 257 -17.70 -24.75 22.44
C GLU A 257 -16.67 -25.68 23.10
N ARG A 258 -15.45 -25.18 23.37
CA ARG A 258 -14.31 -25.94 23.90
C ARG A 258 -13.91 -27.12 23.01
N THR A 259 -14.15 -26.99 21.70
CA THR A 259 -13.61 -27.92 20.70
C THR A 259 -12.19 -27.53 20.29
N PHE A 260 -11.81 -26.26 20.47
CA PHE A 260 -10.43 -25.79 20.40
C PHE A 260 -9.90 -25.36 21.79
N PRO A 261 -8.66 -25.75 22.15
CA PRO A 261 -7.78 -26.69 21.43
C PRO A 261 -8.30 -28.13 21.49
N GLU A 262 -8.11 -28.88 20.40
CA GLU A 262 -8.38 -30.32 20.36
C GLU A 262 -7.29 -31.09 21.12
N GLU A 263 -7.69 -31.88 22.11
CA GLU A 263 -6.77 -32.67 22.95
C GLU A 263 -5.99 -33.69 22.11
N GLY A 264 -4.67 -33.74 22.30
CA GLY A 264 -3.75 -34.61 21.56
C GLY A 264 -3.27 -34.05 20.22
N THR A 265 -4.02 -33.13 19.61
CA THR A 265 -3.64 -32.48 18.34
C THR A 265 -3.01 -31.11 18.59
N HIS A 266 -3.67 -30.28 19.41
CA HIS A 266 -3.27 -28.90 19.71
C HIS A 266 -2.77 -28.73 21.16
N THR A 267 -2.54 -29.83 21.87
CA THR A 267 -2.06 -29.86 23.26
C THR A 267 -0.77 -30.67 23.38
N TYR A 268 -0.04 -30.47 24.48
CA TYR A 268 1.19 -31.20 24.78
C TYR A 268 0.96 -32.10 26.00
N PRO A 269 1.27 -33.41 25.94
CA PRO A 269 1.08 -34.31 27.07
C PRO A 269 2.19 -34.14 28.12
N MET A 270 1.85 -34.40 29.38
CA MET A 270 2.83 -34.67 30.43
C MET A 270 2.95 -36.20 30.62
N LYS A 271 4.16 -36.70 30.86
CA LYS A 271 4.34 -38.11 31.24
C LYS A 271 3.61 -38.37 32.55
N GLU A 272 2.88 -39.48 32.62
CA GLU A 272 2.07 -39.84 33.80
C GLU A 272 2.88 -39.82 35.11
N ALA A 273 4.10 -40.38 35.10
CA ALA A 273 4.98 -40.38 36.26
C ALA A 273 5.38 -38.97 36.75
N GLU A 274 5.58 -38.02 35.82
CA GLU A 274 5.89 -36.62 36.17
C GLU A 274 4.65 -35.90 36.71
N TRP A 275 3.46 -36.23 36.17
CA TRP A 275 2.20 -35.69 36.67
C TRP A 275 1.89 -36.17 38.09
N GLU A 276 2.08 -37.45 38.38
CA GLU A 276 1.93 -38.00 39.72
C GLU A 276 2.93 -37.40 40.72
N ALA A 277 4.19 -37.21 40.30
CA ALA A 277 5.21 -36.58 41.12
C ALA A 277 4.86 -35.12 41.44
N PHE A 278 4.33 -34.39 40.44
CA PHE A 278 3.82 -33.03 40.63
C PHE A 278 2.69 -32.97 41.66
N LEU A 279 1.67 -33.84 41.55
CA LEU A 279 0.55 -33.86 42.49
C LEU A 279 1.01 -34.10 43.95
N LYS A 280 1.92 -35.07 44.17
CA LYS A 280 2.51 -35.32 45.49
C LYS A 280 3.27 -34.11 46.04
N ALA A 281 4.00 -33.41 45.17
CA ALA A 281 4.76 -32.23 45.56
C ALA A 281 3.85 -31.05 45.96
N VAL A 282 2.66 -30.93 45.35
CA VAL A 282 1.66 -29.91 45.71
C VAL A 282 0.99 -30.23 47.05
N GLU A 283 0.53 -31.47 47.26
CA GLU A 283 -0.07 -31.89 48.54
C GLU A 283 0.90 -31.76 49.72
N GLY A 284 2.18 -32.05 49.49
CA GLY A 284 3.23 -31.87 50.49
C GLY A 284 3.50 -30.41 50.88
N ARG A 285 3.10 -29.43 50.05
CA ARG A 285 3.21 -27.99 50.36
C ARG A 285 2.02 -27.48 51.15
N ASP A 286 0.80 -27.88 50.79
CA ASP A 286 -0.41 -27.49 51.55
C ASP A 286 -0.39 -28.04 52.99
N ASN A 287 0.17 -29.24 53.18
CA ASN A 287 0.37 -29.81 54.52
C ASN A 287 1.49 -29.12 55.34
N GLY A 288 2.33 -28.29 54.70
CA GLY A 288 3.41 -27.54 55.36
C GLY A 288 3.02 -26.11 55.78
N GLU A 289 1.99 -25.51 55.18
CA GLU A 289 1.53 -24.16 55.53
C GLU A 289 0.51 -24.13 56.70
N GLY A 290 0.02 -25.30 57.13
CA GLY A 290 -0.86 -25.45 58.30
C GLY A 290 -0.18 -25.35 59.67
N GLU A 291 1.15 -25.43 59.77
CA GLU A 291 1.88 -25.49 61.05
C GLU A 291 2.48 -24.15 61.52
N THR A 292 2.22 -23.02 60.85
CA THR A 292 2.80 -21.70 61.24
C THR A 292 1.79 -20.62 61.65
N ARG A 293 0.56 -20.99 62.02
CA ARG A 293 -0.36 -20.09 62.76
C ARG A 293 -0.85 -20.77 64.05
N GLY A 294 0.04 -20.80 65.05
CA GLY A 294 -0.24 -21.12 66.44
C GLY A 294 0.64 -20.29 67.34
#